data_AF-A0A7C0WID0-F1
#
_entry.id   AF-A0A7C0WID0-F1
#
_cell.length_a   1.000
_cell.length_b   1.000
_cell.length_c   1.000
_cell.angle_alpha   90.00
_cell.angle_beta   90.00
_cell.angle_gamma   90.00
#
_symmetry.space_group_name_H-M   'P 1'
#
loop_
_entity.id
_entity.type
_entity.pdbx_description
1 polymer ?
#
loop_
_entity_poly.entity_id
_entity_poly.type
_entity_poly.pdbx_seq_one_letter_code
_entity_poly.pdbx_strand_id
1 'polypeptide(L)'
;AVLRDGFLAADVGITGANLLIAETGSSVIVTNEGNGDLTQCLPRVHIVIASIEKAVPTLEDANTILRILARSATGQECSTYTTYSTGPKRSGDPDGPEEFHVVLLDNGRTEMLGGEFHDMLRCIRCGACMNHCPVYGAVGGHAYGWVYPGPMGAVLTPSLIGIDEAGHLPNASTFCGRCEAVCPMRIPLPKLMRHWRMREYEKGNTPARYRWGLKLWAFAARRPWLYHALAGLGASLLARIGKRRGRFRSLPMAGEWTRHRDLPAPQGKTFQQLWRAQEKAS
;
A
#
# COMPACT_ATOMS: atom_id res chain seq x y z
N ALA A 1 -14.21 2.82 -30.15
CA ALA A 1 -14.90 4.10 -30.43
C ALA A 1 -16.04 4.44 -29.44
N VAL A 2 -16.48 3.50 -28.58
CA VAL A 2 -17.70 3.63 -27.75
C VAL A 2 -17.75 4.83 -26.79
N LEU A 3 -16.61 5.34 -26.29
CA LEU A 3 -16.60 6.45 -25.32
C LEU A 3 -16.50 7.85 -25.96
N ARG A 4 -16.19 7.96 -27.25
CA ARG A 4 -15.91 9.27 -27.87
C ARG A 4 -17.16 10.15 -27.94
N ASP A 5 -18.30 9.56 -28.29
CA ASP A 5 -19.57 10.28 -28.31
C ASP A 5 -19.98 10.72 -26.89
N GLY A 6 -19.65 9.92 -25.87
CA GLY A 6 -19.86 10.27 -24.47
C GLY A 6 -19.07 11.49 -24.03
N PHE A 7 -17.80 11.62 -24.43
CA PHE A 7 -17.00 12.81 -24.14
C PHE A 7 -17.54 14.06 -24.83
N LEU A 8 -18.02 13.95 -26.08
CA LEU A 8 -18.57 15.07 -26.85
C LEU A 8 -19.94 15.53 -26.34
N ALA A 9 -20.76 14.59 -25.84
CA ALA A 9 -22.10 14.88 -25.34
C ALA A 9 -22.14 15.31 -23.86
N ALA A 10 -21.03 15.22 -23.14
CA ALA A 10 -21.00 15.54 -21.71
C ALA A 10 -21.04 17.04 -21.44
N ASP A 11 -21.96 17.48 -20.58
CA ASP A 11 -22.01 18.88 -20.12
C ASP A 11 -20.92 19.22 -19.10
N VAL A 12 -20.53 18.23 -18.29
CA VAL A 12 -19.59 18.39 -17.19
C VAL A 12 -18.48 17.33 -17.23
N GLY A 13 -17.24 17.80 -17.18
CA GLY A 13 -16.05 17.01 -16.99
C GLY A 13 -15.58 17.03 -15.54
N ILE A 14 -15.34 15.87 -14.94
CA ILE A 14 -14.81 15.78 -13.58
C ILE A 14 -13.46 15.07 -13.62
N THR A 15 -12.42 15.73 -13.13
CA THR A 15 -11.08 15.16 -13.06
C THR A 15 -10.50 15.22 -11.65
N GLY A 16 -9.47 14.42 -11.41
CA GLY A 16 -8.56 14.63 -10.29
C GLY A 16 -7.49 15.68 -10.60
N ALA A 17 -6.56 15.88 -9.67
CA ALA A 17 -5.28 16.51 -9.95
C ALA A 17 -4.13 15.72 -9.32
N ASN A 18 -3.00 15.68 -10.03
CA ASN A 18 -1.74 15.20 -9.49
C ASN A 18 -1.09 16.26 -8.60
N LEU A 19 -1.21 17.53 -8.98
CA LEU A 19 -0.68 18.69 -8.27
C LEU A 19 -1.62 19.91 -8.41
N LEU A 20 -1.58 20.80 -7.42
CA LEU A 20 -2.21 22.11 -7.45
C LEU A 20 -1.11 23.15 -7.17
N ILE A 21 -0.93 24.13 -8.05
CA ILE A 21 0.18 25.09 -7.97
C ILE A 21 -0.34 26.41 -7.42
N ALA A 22 0.11 26.78 -6.21
CA ALA A 22 -0.39 27.94 -5.51
C ALA A 22 -0.04 29.27 -6.20
N GLU A 23 1.19 29.42 -6.72
CA GLU A 23 1.63 30.69 -7.32
C GLU A 23 0.83 31.09 -8.57
N THR A 24 0.32 30.10 -9.32
CA THR A 24 -0.40 30.34 -10.59
C THR A 24 -1.90 30.03 -10.49
N GLY A 25 -2.36 29.39 -9.41
CA GLY A 25 -3.72 28.87 -9.32
C GLY A 25 -4.02 27.75 -10.32
N SER A 26 -3.01 26.98 -10.72
CA SER A 26 -3.15 25.94 -11.75
C SER A 26 -3.36 24.55 -11.17
N SER A 27 -4.21 23.75 -11.81
CA SER A 27 -4.27 22.31 -11.57
C SER A 27 -3.43 21.56 -12.60
N VAL A 28 -2.78 20.48 -12.19
CA VAL A 28 -1.99 19.64 -13.08
C VAL A 28 -2.52 18.21 -13.06
N ILE A 29 -2.85 17.67 -14.22
CA ILE A 29 -3.21 16.27 -14.40
C ILE A 29 -2.19 15.57 -15.29
N VAL A 30 -1.84 14.35 -14.91
CA VAL A 30 -0.90 13.50 -15.63
C VAL A 30 -1.64 12.26 -16.13
N THR A 31 -1.61 12.02 -17.44
CA THR A 31 -2.20 10.82 -18.07
C THR A 31 -1.30 10.28 -19.17
N ASN A 32 -1.45 9.00 -19.53
CA ASN A 32 -0.77 8.41 -20.68
C ASN A 32 -1.73 8.09 -21.83
N GLU A 33 -3.04 8.21 -21.58
CA GLU A 33 -4.12 7.82 -22.47
C GLU A 33 -4.88 9.01 -23.09
N GLY A 34 -4.62 10.24 -22.62
CA GLY A 34 -5.25 11.47 -23.12
C GLY A 34 -6.71 11.66 -22.70
N ASN A 35 -7.27 10.73 -21.92
CA ASN A 35 -8.64 10.81 -21.41
C ASN A 35 -8.85 12.00 -20.46
N GLY A 36 -7.81 12.42 -19.75
CA GLY A 36 -7.86 13.63 -18.91
C GLY A 36 -8.17 14.88 -19.73
N ASP A 37 -7.50 15.03 -20.87
CA ASP A 37 -7.69 16.18 -21.78
C ASP A 37 -9.08 16.19 -22.40
N LEU A 38 -9.56 15.03 -22.85
CA LEU A 38 -10.94 14.91 -23.35
C LEU A 38 -11.97 15.24 -22.27
N THR A 39 -11.70 14.88 -21.02
CA THR A 39 -12.61 15.15 -19.89
C THR A 39 -12.63 16.63 -19.53
N GLN A 40 -11.51 17.35 -19.62
CA GLN A 40 -11.44 18.74 -19.16
C GLN A 40 -11.68 19.79 -20.27
N CYS A 41 -11.38 19.48 -21.53
CA CYS A 41 -11.46 20.46 -22.63
C CYS A 41 -12.78 20.44 -23.41
N LEU A 42 -13.43 19.28 -23.53
CA LEU A 42 -14.65 19.15 -24.36
C LEU A 42 -15.93 19.62 -23.65
N PRO A 43 -16.17 19.25 -22.37
CA PRO A 43 -17.36 19.69 -21.66
C PRO A 43 -17.36 21.20 -21.38
N ARG A 44 -18.56 21.79 -21.28
CA ARG A 44 -18.72 23.22 -20.96
C ARG A 44 -18.27 23.56 -19.54
N VAL A 45 -18.36 22.61 -18.62
CA VAL A 45 -17.97 22.80 -17.21
C VAL A 45 -16.86 21.81 -16.85
N HIS A 46 -15.78 22.28 -16.24
CA HIS A 46 -14.73 21.44 -15.68
C HIS A 46 -14.66 21.57 -14.16
N ILE A 47 -14.74 20.43 -13.47
CA ILE A 47 -14.60 20.33 -12.01
C ILE A 47 -13.36 19.51 -11.69
N VAL A 48 -12.41 20.12 -10.99
CA VAL A 48 -11.23 19.47 -10.44
C VAL A 48 -11.51 19.09 -8.99
N ILE A 49 -11.42 17.81 -8.65
CA ILE A 49 -11.50 17.32 -7.28
C ILE A 49 -10.12 16.84 -6.85
N ALA A 50 -9.51 17.52 -5.88
CA ALA A 50 -8.18 17.18 -5.41
C ALA A 50 -8.08 17.33 -3.91
N SER A 51 -7.31 16.46 -3.28
CA SER A 51 -7.09 16.53 -1.85
C SER A 51 -6.02 17.56 -1.49
N ILE A 52 -6.11 18.13 -0.30
CA ILE A 52 -5.31 19.31 0.09
C ILE A 52 -3.79 19.08 0.06
N GLU A 53 -3.33 17.83 0.17
CA GLU A 53 -1.90 17.50 0.12
C GLU A 53 -1.28 17.60 -1.28
N LYS A 54 -2.11 17.85 -2.30
CA LYS A 54 -1.65 18.02 -3.69
C LYS A 54 -1.12 19.43 -3.97
N ALA A 55 -1.30 20.37 -3.04
CA ALA A 55 -0.82 21.73 -3.18
C ALA A 55 0.71 21.80 -3.11
N VAL A 56 1.31 22.52 -4.08
CA VAL A 56 2.72 22.88 -4.13
C VAL A 56 2.87 24.39 -4.30
N PRO A 57 3.95 25.01 -3.78
CA PRO A 57 4.09 26.45 -3.81
C PRO A 57 4.26 27.00 -5.24
N THR A 58 5.23 26.44 -5.98
CA THR A 58 5.68 26.99 -7.27
C THR A 58 5.61 26.00 -8.43
N LEU A 59 5.68 26.52 -9.66
CA LEU A 59 5.80 25.74 -10.89
C LEU A 59 7.11 24.95 -10.93
N GLU A 60 8.19 25.48 -10.35
CA GLU A 60 9.47 24.78 -10.25
C GLU A 60 9.39 23.54 -9.36
N ASP A 61 8.70 23.67 -8.21
CA ASP A 61 8.42 22.52 -7.32
C ASP A 61 7.59 21.46 -8.06
N ALA A 62 6.58 21.90 -8.81
CA ALA A 62 5.74 21.02 -9.62
C ALA A 62 6.54 20.26 -10.68
N ASN A 63 7.38 20.95 -11.45
CA ASN A 63 8.22 20.36 -12.49
C ASN A 63 9.22 19.35 -11.91
N THR A 64 9.80 19.64 -10.74
CA THR A 64 10.67 18.72 -10.02
C THR A 64 9.93 17.43 -9.65
N ILE A 65 8.72 17.55 -9.12
CA ILE A 65 7.88 16.40 -8.76
C ILE A 65 7.47 15.60 -10.01
N LEU A 66 7.04 16.26 -11.09
CA LEU A 66 6.62 15.61 -12.33
C LEU A 66 7.74 14.79 -12.96
N ARG A 67 8.96 15.32 -12.98
CA ARG A 67 10.15 14.61 -13.47
C ARG A 67 10.42 13.33 -12.68
N ILE A 68 10.27 13.39 -11.35
CA ILE A 68 10.46 12.24 -10.47
C ILE A 68 9.30 11.24 -10.62
N LEU A 69 8.06 11.73 -10.79
CA LEU A 69 6.86 10.93 -10.95
C LEU A 69 6.99 9.99 -12.16
N ALA A 70 7.25 10.54 -13.35
CA ALA A 70 7.34 9.76 -14.59
C ALA A 70 8.44 8.68 -14.51
N ARG A 71 9.62 9.06 -14.03
CA ARG A 71 10.77 8.15 -13.87
C ARG A 71 10.49 7.02 -12.88
N SER A 72 9.77 7.33 -11.80
CA SER A 72 9.46 6.35 -10.75
C SER A 72 8.30 5.43 -11.12
N ALA A 73 7.37 5.92 -11.95
CA ALA A 73 6.17 5.18 -12.35
C ALA A 73 6.43 4.25 -13.53
N THR A 74 6.87 4.83 -14.65
CA THR A 74 6.97 4.15 -15.95
C THR A 74 8.40 4.13 -16.49
N GLY A 75 9.36 4.76 -15.80
CA GLY A 75 10.73 4.90 -16.28
C GLY A 75 10.89 5.90 -17.42
N GLN A 76 9.84 6.68 -17.72
CA GLN A 76 9.87 7.70 -18.78
C GLN A 76 10.52 9.00 -18.29
N GLU A 77 11.03 9.80 -19.22
CA GLU A 77 11.54 11.14 -18.90
C GLU A 77 10.41 12.08 -18.47
N CYS A 78 9.25 11.97 -19.12
CA CYS A 78 8.00 12.66 -18.84
C CYS A 78 6.83 11.74 -19.26
N SER A 79 5.63 11.98 -18.72
CA SER A 79 4.38 11.36 -19.18
C SER A 79 3.99 11.81 -20.58
N THR A 80 3.11 11.06 -21.24
CA THR A 80 2.63 11.41 -22.58
C THR A 80 1.79 12.69 -22.57
N TYR A 81 0.93 12.86 -21.55
CA TYR A 81 0.11 14.06 -21.37
C TYR A 81 0.32 14.61 -19.95
N THR A 82 0.76 15.87 -19.88
CA THR A 82 0.89 16.63 -18.64
C THR A 82 0.21 17.97 -18.86
N THR A 83 -1.01 18.09 -18.37
CA THR A 83 -1.86 19.22 -18.72
C THR A 83 -2.04 20.14 -17.52
N TYR A 84 -1.82 21.42 -17.79
CA TYR A 84 -1.96 22.51 -16.84
C TYR A 84 -3.25 23.26 -17.16
N SER A 85 -4.15 23.33 -16.18
CA SER A 85 -5.44 24.02 -16.33
C SER A 85 -5.50 25.20 -15.36
N THR A 86 -5.60 26.40 -15.91
CA THR A 86 -5.53 27.69 -15.18
C THR A 86 -6.79 28.51 -15.45
N GLY A 87 -7.93 28.01 -14.96
CA GLY A 87 -9.24 28.66 -15.12
C GLY A 87 -9.97 28.29 -16.41
N PRO A 88 -11.11 28.95 -16.68
CA PRO A 88 -11.93 28.70 -17.87
C PRO A 88 -11.28 29.28 -19.14
N LYS A 89 -11.81 28.88 -20.31
CA LYS A 89 -11.39 29.43 -21.60
C LYS A 89 -11.61 30.93 -21.67
N ARG A 90 -10.73 31.62 -22.39
CA ARG A 90 -10.77 33.06 -22.66
C ARG A 90 -11.41 33.30 -24.02
N SER A 91 -11.77 34.55 -24.31
CA SER A 91 -12.46 34.92 -25.56
C SER A 91 -11.68 34.61 -26.85
N GLY A 92 -10.36 34.46 -26.77
CA GLY A 92 -9.50 34.11 -27.90
C GLY A 92 -9.04 32.65 -27.92
N ASP A 93 -9.40 31.85 -26.91
CA ASP A 93 -8.99 30.45 -26.84
C ASP A 93 -9.88 29.60 -27.76
N PRO A 94 -9.30 28.69 -28.56
CA PRO A 94 -10.06 27.90 -29.53
C PRO A 94 -10.99 26.87 -28.87
N ASP A 95 -10.64 26.40 -27.67
CA ASP A 95 -11.34 25.37 -26.92
C ASP A 95 -11.16 25.54 -25.39
N GLY A 96 -11.90 24.72 -24.63
CA GLY A 96 -11.85 24.70 -23.17
C GLY A 96 -13.21 24.95 -22.51
N PRO A 97 -13.27 24.76 -21.18
CA PRO A 97 -14.51 24.88 -20.42
C PRO A 97 -14.91 26.35 -20.24
N GLU A 98 -16.20 26.63 -20.28
CA GLU A 98 -16.80 27.94 -19.94
C GLU A 98 -16.73 28.21 -18.44
N GLU A 99 -16.80 27.16 -17.62
CA GLU A 99 -16.72 27.24 -16.17
C GLU A 99 -15.65 26.30 -15.62
N PHE A 100 -14.88 26.77 -14.64
CA PHE A 100 -13.80 26.01 -14.00
C PHE A 100 -13.95 26.06 -12.48
N HIS A 101 -14.16 24.90 -11.86
CA HIS A 101 -14.41 24.75 -10.43
C HIS A 101 -13.34 23.87 -9.78
N VAL A 102 -12.87 24.24 -8.59
CA VAL A 102 -11.91 23.44 -7.82
C VAL A 102 -12.49 23.08 -6.47
N VAL A 103 -12.59 21.78 -6.19
CA VAL A 103 -13.05 21.23 -4.92
C VAL A 103 -11.85 20.67 -4.16
N LEU A 104 -11.46 21.35 -3.09
CA LEU A 104 -10.40 20.91 -2.18
C LEU A 104 -10.98 19.96 -1.13
N LEU A 105 -10.53 18.71 -1.16
CA LEU A 105 -11.01 17.66 -0.28
C LEU A 105 -10.03 17.40 0.87
N ASP A 106 -10.44 17.71 2.10
CA ASP A 106 -9.66 17.32 3.27
C ASP A 106 -9.74 15.81 3.54
N ASN A 107 -10.94 15.26 3.76
CA ASN A 107 -11.16 13.83 4.02
C ASN A 107 -10.17 13.20 5.04
N GLY A 108 -9.82 13.94 6.10
CA GLY A 108 -8.91 13.49 7.17
C GLY A 108 -7.43 13.83 6.94
N ARG A 109 -7.06 14.57 5.88
CA ARG A 109 -5.65 14.94 5.63
C ARG A 109 -5.15 15.96 6.65
N THR A 110 -5.97 16.89 7.13
CA THR A 110 -5.58 17.83 8.18
C THR A 110 -5.20 17.10 9.48
N GLU A 111 -5.92 16.05 9.87
CA GLU A 111 -5.58 15.24 11.04
C GLU A 111 -4.24 14.50 10.83
N MET A 112 -4.02 13.95 9.63
CA MET A 112 -2.76 13.29 9.30
C MET A 112 -1.57 14.26 9.36
N LEU A 113 -1.75 15.50 8.91
CA LEU A 113 -0.70 16.52 8.86
C LEU A 113 -0.12 16.84 10.24
N GLY A 114 -0.97 16.87 11.27
CA GLY A 114 -0.54 17.07 12.66
C GLY A 114 -0.08 15.80 13.39
N GLY A 115 -0.15 14.64 12.73
CA GLY A 115 0.02 13.33 13.37
C GLY A 115 1.25 12.54 12.93
N GLU A 116 1.32 11.30 13.40
CA GLU A 116 2.39 10.35 13.05
C GLU A 116 2.35 9.89 11.59
N PHE A 117 1.27 10.20 10.86
CA PHE A 117 1.06 9.81 9.46
C PHE A 117 1.31 10.95 8.45
N HIS A 118 1.77 12.12 8.89
CA HIS A 118 2.01 13.29 8.00
C HIS A 118 2.93 12.95 6.83
N ASP A 119 3.91 12.07 7.04
CA ASP A 119 4.82 11.59 6.00
C ASP A 119 4.10 10.98 4.79
N MET A 120 2.93 10.38 5.01
CA MET A 120 2.12 9.79 3.94
C MET A 120 1.59 10.84 2.96
N LEU A 121 1.39 12.08 3.42
CA LEU A 121 0.88 13.19 2.60
C LEU A 121 1.87 13.62 1.51
N ARG A 122 3.15 13.24 1.61
CA ARG A 122 4.17 13.47 0.57
C ARG A 122 3.97 12.59 -0.66
N CYS A 123 2.97 11.71 -0.69
CA CYS A 123 2.82 10.73 -1.76
C CYS A 123 2.36 11.35 -3.09
N ILE A 124 3.24 11.28 -4.08
CA ILE A 124 2.98 11.71 -5.47
C ILE A 124 2.30 10.64 -6.34
N ARG A 125 1.85 9.53 -5.73
CA ARG A 125 1.12 8.42 -6.39
C ARG A 125 1.84 7.79 -7.59
N CYS A 126 3.17 7.78 -7.60
CA CYS A 126 3.95 7.20 -8.71
C CYS A 126 3.90 5.66 -8.82
N GLY A 127 3.35 4.93 -7.85
CA GLY A 127 3.22 3.47 -7.94
C GLY A 127 4.51 2.65 -7.71
N ALA A 128 5.69 3.27 -7.57
CA ALA A 128 6.95 2.56 -7.32
C ALA A 128 6.87 1.56 -6.14
N CYS A 129 6.19 1.94 -5.05
CA CYS A 129 6.00 1.06 -3.91
C CYS A 129 5.20 -0.21 -4.25
N MET A 130 4.26 -0.14 -5.19
CA MET A 130 3.43 -1.27 -5.63
C MET A 130 4.25 -2.21 -6.51
N ASN A 131 4.99 -1.66 -7.48
CA ASN A 131 5.83 -2.41 -8.41
C ASN A 131 6.89 -3.26 -7.68
N HIS A 132 7.35 -2.79 -6.52
CA HIS A 132 8.35 -3.50 -5.71
C HIS A 132 7.77 -4.26 -4.52
N CYS A 133 6.45 -4.31 -4.35
CA CYS A 133 5.82 -5.02 -3.25
C CYS A 133 5.58 -6.48 -3.62
N PRO A 134 6.18 -7.46 -2.91
CA PRO A 134 5.97 -8.88 -3.21
C PRO A 134 4.52 -9.32 -2.94
N VAL A 135 3.82 -8.66 -2.01
CA VAL A 135 2.41 -8.95 -1.71
C VAL A 135 1.55 -8.49 -2.88
N TYR A 136 1.64 -7.21 -3.25
CA TYR A 136 0.89 -6.66 -4.38
C TYR A 136 1.15 -7.44 -5.69
N GLY A 137 2.41 -7.78 -5.97
CA GLY A 137 2.76 -8.58 -7.15
C GLY A 137 2.15 -9.99 -7.16
N ALA A 138 1.87 -10.57 -6.00
CA ALA A 138 1.26 -11.90 -5.90
C ALA A 138 -0.27 -11.89 -5.88
N VAL A 139 -0.90 -10.89 -5.26
CA VAL A 139 -2.37 -10.87 -5.05
C VAL A 139 -3.12 -9.85 -5.92
N GLY A 140 -2.41 -8.90 -6.53
CA GLY A 140 -2.98 -7.81 -7.31
C GLY A 140 -3.69 -6.74 -6.47
N GLY A 141 -4.23 -5.73 -7.15
CA GLY A 141 -4.88 -4.58 -6.49
C GLY A 141 -6.24 -4.89 -5.86
N HIS A 142 -7.06 -5.74 -6.47
CA HIS A 142 -8.41 -6.02 -6.00
C HIS A 142 -8.45 -6.67 -4.60
N ALA A 143 -7.44 -7.47 -4.26
CA ALA A 143 -7.36 -8.12 -2.96
C ALA A 143 -7.19 -7.14 -1.78
N TYR A 144 -6.86 -5.87 -2.04
CA TYR A 144 -6.78 -4.82 -1.02
C TYR A 144 -8.16 -4.28 -0.61
N GLY A 145 -9.23 -4.59 -1.36
CA GLY A 145 -10.61 -4.28 -0.95
C GLY A 145 -10.99 -2.80 -0.89
N TRP A 146 -10.14 -1.89 -1.39
CA TRP A 146 -10.42 -0.45 -1.42
C TRP A 146 -9.78 0.24 -2.64
N VAL A 147 -10.16 1.49 -2.89
CA VAL A 147 -9.66 2.30 -4.03
C VAL A 147 -8.14 2.55 -3.99
N TYR A 148 -7.50 2.43 -2.83
CA TYR A 148 -6.05 2.60 -2.69
C TYR A 148 -5.37 1.27 -2.38
N PRO A 149 -4.69 0.65 -3.36
CA PRO A 149 -4.00 -0.62 -3.16
C PRO A 149 -2.52 -0.44 -2.78
N GLY A 150 -1.86 -1.57 -2.52
CA GLY A 150 -0.42 -1.65 -2.31
C GLY A 150 0.04 -1.06 -0.97
N PRO A 151 1.37 -0.90 -0.77
CA PRO A 151 1.92 -0.42 0.50
C PRO A 151 1.43 0.95 0.95
N MET A 152 1.24 1.89 0.01
CA MET A 152 0.65 3.20 0.32
C MET A 152 -0.81 3.07 0.75
N GLY A 153 -1.59 2.23 0.05
CA GLY A 153 -2.98 1.95 0.42
C GLY A 153 -3.12 1.34 1.80
N ALA A 154 -2.19 0.46 2.19
CA ALA A 154 -2.14 -0.14 3.52
C ALA A 154 -1.85 0.86 4.65
N VAL A 155 -1.31 2.04 4.34
CA VAL A 155 -1.12 3.13 5.31
C VAL A 155 -2.29 4.11 5.26
N LEU A 156 -2.74 4.50 4.08
CA LEU A 156 -3.74 5.56 3.91
C LEU A 156 -5.16 5.08 4.21
N THR A 157 -5.53 3.86 3.81
CA THR A 157 -6.91 3.38 3.93
C THR A 157 -7.40 3.32 5.38
N PRO A 158 -6.61 2.87 6.37
CA PRO A 158 -7.05 2.92 7.77
C PRO A 158 -7.25 4.35 8.32
N SER A 159 -6.61 5.38 7.75
CA SER A 159 -6.91 6.78 8.09
C SER A 159 -8.27 7.23 7.54
N LEU A 160 -8.78 6.57 6.50
CA LEU A 160 -9.97 6.99 5.76
C LEU A 160 -11.25 6.32 6.24
N ILE A 161 -11.21 5.00 6.37
CA ILE A 161 -12.37 4.18 6.72
C ILE A 161 -12.23 3.54 8.10
N GLY A 162 -11.15 3.87 8.82
CA GLY A 162 -10.87 3.34 10.14
C GLY A 162 -10.14 2.00 10.12
N ILE A 163 -9.47 1.74 11.24
CA ILE A 163 -8.66 0.55 11.46
C ILE A 163 -9.49 -0.72 11.68
N ASP A 164 -10.75 -0.58 12.08
CA ASP A 164 -11.63 -1.71 12.35
C ASP A 164 -11.99 -2.42 11.03
N GLU A 165 -12.13 -1.67 9.94
CA GLU A 165 -12.35 -2.20 8.59
C GLU A 165 -11.02 -2.53 7.89
N ALA A 166 -10.04 -1.64 7.95
CA ALA A 166 -8.83 -1.72 7.14
C ALA A 166 -7.59 -2.31 7.87
N GLY A 167 -7.73 -2.75 9.12
CA GLY A 167 -6.60 -3.24 9.95
C GLY A 167 -5.86 -4.44 9.35
N HIS A 168 -6.54 -5.25 8.54
CA HIS A 168 -5.93 -6.37 7.83
C HIS A 168 -4.87 -5.94 6.81
N LEU A 169 -4.94 -4.71 6.25
CA LEU A 169 -4.02 -4.23 5.22
C LEU A 169 -2.57 -4.03 5.75
N PRO A 170 -2.33 -3.26 6.83
CA PRO A 170 -1.02 -3.23 7.48
C PRO A 170 -0.51 -4.62 7.87
N ASN A 171 -1.40 -5.53 8.25
CA ASN A 171 -1.06 -6.90 8.67
C ASN A 171 -0.62 -7.82 7.53
N ALA A 172 -1.08 -7.58 6.30
CA ALA A 172 -0.65 -8.34 5.13
C ALA A 172 0.80 -8.07 4.71
N SER A 173 1.40 -6.95 5.16
CA SER A 173 2.78 -6.60 4.83
C SER A 173 3.81 -7.59 5.41
N THR A 174 4.79 -7.98 4.59
CA THR A 174 5.96 -8.76 5.03
C THR A 174 7.03 -7.90 5.70
N PHE A 175 6.88 -6.57 5.70
CA PHE A 175 7.87 -5.61 6.21
C PHE A 175 9.29 -5.78 5.63
N CYS A 176 9.42 -6.21 4.38
CA CYS A 176 10.72 -6.32 3.70
C CYS A 176 11.44 -4.98 3.47
N GLY A 177 10.77 -3.83 3.67
CA GLY A 177 11.38 -2.49 3.54
C GLY A 177 11.57 -1.98 2.12
N ARG A 178 11.32 -2.80 1.08
CA ARG A 178 11.60 -2.40 -0.31
C ARG A 178 10.81 -1.16 -0.76
N CYS A 179 9.56 -1.03 -0.33
CA CYS A 179 8.71 0.11 -0.66
C CYS A 179 9.26 1.46 -0.15
N GLU A 180 9.96 1.46 0.98
CA GLU A 180 10.64 2.64 1.53
C GLU A 180 11.95 2.91 0.76
N ALA A 181 12.74 1.87 0.49
CA ALA A 181 14.00 1.97 -0.23
C ALA A 181 13.86 2.57 -1.64
N VAL A 182 12.73 2.31 -2.32
CA VAL A 182 12.47 2.81 -3.68
C VAL A 182 11.62 4.07 -3.70
N CYS A 183 11.12 4.56 -2.56
CA CYS A 183 10.22 5.70 -2.54
C CYS A 183 10.98 6.99 -2.86
N PRO A 184 10.67 7.68 -3.98
CA PRO A 184 11.37 8.92 -4.31
C PRO A 184 11.10 10.04 -3.30
N MET A 185 9.96 9.97 -2.61
CA MET A 185 9.53 10.95 -1.60
C MET A 185 9.97 10.58 -0.18
N ARG A 186 10.77 9.52 -0.02
CA ARG A 186 11.32 9.06 1.27
C ARG A 186 10.25 8.85 2.35
N ILE A 187 9.12 8.25 1.96
CA ILE A 187 8.01 7.94 2.87
C ILE A 187 8.32 6.61 3.60
N PRO A 188 8.36 6.58 4.94
CA PRO A 188 8.71 5.38 5.70
C PRO A 188 7.50 4.46 5.86
N LEU A 189 6.97 3.93 4.75
CA LEU A 189 5.75 3.10 4.73
C LEU A 189 5.78 1.91 5.73
N PRO A 190 6.88 1.17 5.92
CA PRO A 190 6.99 0.15 6.97
C PRO A 190 6.76 0.70 8.38
N LYS A 191 7.34 1.86 8.71
CA LYS A 191 7.13 2.50 10.01
C LYS A 191 5.66 2.88 10.21
N LEU A 192 5.05 3.51 9.20
CA LEU A 192 3.64 3.92 9.24
C LEU A 192 2.69 2.72 9.39
N MET A 193 2.93 1.62 8.67
CA MET A 193 2.14 0.38 8.85
C MET A 193 2.34 -0.23 10.25
N ARG A 194 3.52 -0.09 10.87
CA ARG A 194 3.72 -0.54 12.26
C ARG A 194 2.90 0.28 13.25
N HIS A 195 2.80 1.60 13.06
CA HIS A 195 1.92 2.45 13.86
C HIS A 195 0.47 1.95 13.82
N TRP A 196 -0.03 1.55 12.65
CA TRP A 196 -1.34 0.90 12.57
C TRP A 196 -1.43 -0.40 13.35
N ARG A 197 -0.46 -1.32 13.21
CA ARG A 197 -0.48 -2.58 13.99
C ARG A 197 -0.46 -2.34 15.50
N MET A 198 0.22 -1.29 15.97
CA MET A 198 0.23 -0.91 17.39
C MET A 198 -1.15 -0.40 17.83
N ARG A 199 -1.75 0.53 17.07
CA ARG A 199 -3.11 1.04 17.35
C ARG A 199 -4.16 -0.08 17.34
N GLU A 200 -4.07 -1.03 16.42
CA GLU A 200 -4.96 -2.20 16.35
C GLU A 200 -4.84 -3.06 17.61
N TYR A 201 -3.61 -3.30 18.06
CA TYR A 201 -3.33 -4.05 19.26
C TYR A 201 -3.84 -3.34 20.52
N GLU A 202 -3.65 -2.03 20.62
CA GLU A 202 -4.11 -1.20 21.75
C GLU A 202 -5.63 -1.13 21.84
N LYS A 203 -6.33 -1.03 20.70
CA LYS A 203 -7.80 -1.09 20.63
C LYS A 203 -8.39 -2.45 21.00
N GLY A 204 -7.57 -3.51 21.01
CA GLY A 204 -8.05 -4.86 21.31
C GLY A 204 -8.69 -5.59 20.13
N ASN A 205 -8.53 -5.08 18.90
CA ASN A 205 -9.05 -5.69 17.68
C ASN A 205 -8.37 -7.02 17.34
N THR A 206 -7.20 -7.32 17.95
CA THR A 206 -6.54 -8.61 17.82
C THR A 206 -7.26 -9.68 18.66
N PRO A 207 -7.71 -10.80 18.06
CA PRO A 207 -8.41 -11.85 18.80
C PRO A 207 -7.61 -12.38 20.01
N ALA A 208 -8.28 -12.57 21.15
CA ALA A 208 -7.66 -12.94 22.42
C ALA A 208 -6.78 -14.21 22.32
N ARG A 209 -7.19 -15.18 21.50
CA ARG A 209 -6.42 -16.42 21.24
C ARG A 209 -5.00 -16.14 20.72
N TYR A 210 -4.83 -15.14 19.84
CA TYR A 210 -3.52 -14.79 19.30
C TYR A 210 -2.68 -14.06 20.35
N ARG A 211 -3.30 -13.19 21.17
CA ARG A 211 -2.61 -12.49 22.26
C ARG A 211 -2.08 -13.49 23.29
N TRP A 212 -2.89 -14.45 23.71
CA TRP A 212 -2.48 -15.50 24.64
C TRP A 212 -1.45 -16.46 24.04
N GLY A 213 -1.65 -16.89 22.79
CA GLY A 213 -0.70 -17.72 22.07
C GLY A 213 0.67 -17.06 21.95
N LEU A 214 0.72 -15.77 21.60
CA LEU A 214 1.96 -15.01 21.51
C LEU A 214 2.61 -14.81 22.89
N LYS A 215 1.83 -14.55 23.95
CA LYS A 215 2.35 -14.48 25.34
C LYS A 215 2.98 -15.80 25.78
N LEU A 216 2.32 -16.92 25.54
CA LEU A 216 2.83 -18.26 25.88
C LEU A 216 4.09 -18.60 25.07
N TRP A 217 4.07 -18.32 23.77
CA TRP A 217 5.24 -18.48 22.91
C TRP A 217 6.40 -17.61 23.39
N ALA A 218 6.17 -16.33 23.70
CA ALA A 218 7.20 -15.43 24.21
C ALA A 218 7.76 -15.88 25.56
N PHE A 219 6.92 -16.42 26.45
CA PHE A 219 7.35 -17.00 27.72
C PHE A 219 8.34 -18.17 27.51
N ALA A 220 8.05 -19.04 26.54
CA ALA A 220 8.91 -20.17 26.18
C ALA A 220 10.18 -19.71 25.45
N ALA A 221 10.04 -18.85 24.44
CA ALA A 221 11.14 -18.38 23.59
C ALA A 221 12.20 -17.57 24.36
N ARG A 222 11.79 -16.83 25.41
CA ARG A 222 12.72 -16.12 26.31
C ARG A 222 13.52 -17.06 27.24
N ARG A 223 13.19 -18.35 27.27
CA ARG A 223 13.85 -19.37 28.10
C ARG A 223 14.44 -20.45 27.19
N PRO A 224 15.71 -20.33 26.77
CA PRO A 224 16.31 -21.23 25.78
C PRO A 224 16.14 -22.72 26.12
N TRP A 225 16.34 -23.12 27.38
CA TRP A 225 16.18 -24.52 27.81
C TRP A 225 14.77 -25.06 27.54
N LEU A 226 13.73 -24.27 27.86
CA LEU A 226 12.33 -24.62 27.70
C LEU A 226 11.97 -24.65 26.21
N TYR A 227 12.39 -23.65 25.45
CA TYR A 227 12.19 -23.58 24.02
C TYR A 227 12.81 -24.79 23.31
N HIS A 228 14.07 -25.14 23.62
CA HIS A 228 14.74 -26.29 23.02
C HIS A 228 14.08 -27.62 23.38
N ALA A 229 13.64 -27.79 24.64
CA ALA A 229 12.94 -28.99 25.07
C ALA A 229 11.60 -29.17 24.33
N LEU A 230 10.77 -28.11 24.28
CA LEU A 230 9.48 -28.13 23.60
C LEU A 230 9.63 -28.32 22.10
N ALA A 231 10.57 -27.61 21.46
CA ALA A 231 10.84 -27.75 20.03
C ALA A 231 11.36 -29.15 19.68
N GLY A 232 12.24 -29.72 20.51
CA GLY A 232 12.75 -31.08 20.35
C GLY A 232 11.64 -32.14 20.44
N LEU A 233 10.81 -32.05 21.47
CA LEU A 233 9.67 -32.95 21.66
C LEU A 233 8.66 -32.83 20.51
N GLY A 234 8.34 -31.60 20.08
CA GLY A 234 7.47 -31.34 18.94
C GLY A 234 8.02 -31.92 17.63
N ALA A 235 9.29 -31.69 17.33
CA ALA A 235 9.94 -32.23 16.14
C ALA A 235 9.96 -33.77 16.14
N SER A 236 10.29 -34.39 17.27
CA SER A 236 10.29 -35.86 17.42
C SER A 236 8.88 -36.46 17.28
N LEU A 237 7.87 -35.83 17.89
CA LEU A 237 6.48 -36.29 17.80
C LEU A 237 5.96 -36.19 16.36
N LEU A 238 6.14 -35.03 15.71
CA LEU A 238 5.74 -34.83 14.33
C LEU A 238 6.50 -35.77 13.37
N ALA A 239 7.79 -36.03 13.60
CA ALA A 239 8.53 -37.00 12.80
C ALA A 239 7.98 -38.43 12.95
N ARG A 240 7.63 -38.85 14.17
CA ARG A 240 7.03 -40.17 14.43
C ARG A 240 5.68 -40.33 13.77
N ILE A 241 4.80 -39.33 13.89
CA ILE A 241 3.45 -39.36 13.28
C ILE A 241 3.56 -39.30 11.75
N GLY A 242 4.46 -38.47 11.22
CA GLY A 242 4.66 -38.28 9.78
C GLY A 242 5.49 -39.37 9.09
N LYS A 243 6.13 -40.28 9.84
CA LYS A 243 7.16 -41.23 9.33
C LYS A 243 6.70 -42.07 8.14
N ARG A 244 5.43 -42.49 8.10
CA ARG A 244 4.91 -43.35 7.03
C ARG A 244 4.59 -42.61 5.73
N ARG A 245 4.22 -41.32 5.81
CA ARG A 245 3.73 -40.55 4.66
C ARG A 245 4.70 -39.46 4.20
N GLY A 246 5.68 -39.10 5.03
CA GLY A 246 6.64 -38.01 4.78
C GLY A 246 6.03 -36.60 4.81
N ARG A 247 4.72 -36.48 4.97
CA ARG A 247 3.95 -35.23 4.95
C ARG A 247 2.62 -35.36 5.69
N PHE A 248 2.06 -34.22 6.07
CA PHE A 248 0.74 -34.05 6.67
C PHE A 248 -0.19 -33.34 5.69
N ARG A 249 -1.28 -34.04 5.30
CA ARG A 249 -2.40 -33.47 4.52
C ARG A 249 -3.38 -32.68 5.38
N SER A 250 -3.39 -32.94 6.69
CA SER A 250 -4.22 -32.25 7.66
C SER A 250 -3.48 -32.25 8.99
N LEU A 251 -3.40 -31.09 9.63
CA LEU A 251 -2.80 -30.97 10.96
C LEU A 251 -3.69 -30.06 11.82
N PRO A 252 -4.07 -30.49 13.04
CA PRO A 252 -4.81 -29.63 13.95
C PRO A 252 -4.03 -28.34 14.20
N MET A 253 -4.73 -27.21 14.33
CA MET A 253 -4.18 -25.86 14.43
C MET A 253 -3.47 -25.30 13.18
N ALA A 254 -3.30 -26.09 12.11
CA ALA A 254 -2.77 -25.63 10.82
C ALA A 254 -3.74 -25.90 9.66
N GLY A 255 -5.03 -26.04 9.96
CA GLY A 255 -6.10 -26.41 9.01
C GLY A 255 -6.09 -25.56 7.75
N GLU A 256 -6.09 -24.23 7.89
CA GLU A 256 -6.06 -23.29 6.76
C GLU A 256 -4.84 -23.47 5.84
N TRP A 257 -3.66 -23.74 6.42
CA TRP A 257 -2.48 -24.04 5.61
C TRP A 257 -2.62 -25.39 4.90
N THR A 258 -3.02 -26.43 5.65
CA THR A 258 -3.15 -27.80 5.13
C THR A 258 -4.29 -27.97 4.13
N ARG A 259 -5.22 -27.02 4.07
CA ARG A 259 -6.26 -26.94 3.04
C ARG A 259 -5.69 -26.70 1.64
N HIS A 260 -4.58 -25.96 1.55
CA HIS A 260 -3.99 -25.57 0.28
C HIS A 260 -2.61 -26.18 0.04
N ARG A 261 -1.90 -26.62 1.10
CA ARG A 261 -0.51 -27.09 1.02
C ARG A 261 -0.25 -28.25 1.98
N ASP A 262 0.42 -29.29 1.49
CA ASP A 262 0.96 -30.35 2.34
C ASP A 262 2.10 -29.81 3.23
N LEU A 263 2.15 -30.20 4.50
CA LEU A 263 3.26 -29.86 5.40
C LEU A 263 4.28 -31.02 5.44
N PRO A 264 5.56 -30.83 5.07
CA PRO A 264 6.55 -31.90 5.14
C PRO A 264 6.80 -32.32 6.60
N ALA A 265 6.94 -33.62 6.83
CA ALA A 265 7.26 -34.15 8.15
C ALA A 265 8.71 -33.81 8.53
N PRO A 266 8.97 -33.32 9.75
CA PRO A 266 10.33 -33.01 10.17
C PRO A 266 11.16 -34.29 10.35
N GLN A 267 12.49 -34.15 10.31
CA GLN A 267 13.44 -35.27 10.44
C GLN A 267 13.59 -35.79 11.89
N GLY A 268 12.90 -35.18 12.86
CA GLY A 268 12.82 -35.63 14.26
C GLY A 268 13.85 -35.02 15.19
N LYS A 269 14.97 -34.51 14.67
CA LYS A 269 15.96 -33.72 15.43
C LYS A 269 15.88 -32.25 15.03
N THR A 270 16.05 -31.36 16.00
CA THR A 270 16.19 -29.91 15.72
C THR A 270 17.61 -29.57 15.30
N PHE A 271 17.80 -28.41 14.67
CA PHE A 271 19.12 -27.89 14.31
C PHE A 271 20.07 -27.88 15.52
N GLN A 272 19.61 -27.44 16.69
CA GLN A 272 20.43 -27.34 17.90
C GLN A 272 20.83 -28.71 18.46
N GLN A 273 19.97 -29.73 18.32
CA GLN A 273 20.32 -31.10 18.70
C GLN A 273 21.36 -31.70 17.76
N LEU A 274 21.24 -31.43 16.45
CA LEU A 274 22.23 -31.85 15.45
C LEU A 274 23.58 -31.17 15.68
N TRP A 275 23.56 -29.85 15.91
CA TRP A 275 24.77 -29.06 16.20
C TRP A 275 25.53 -29.59 17.41
N ARG A 276 24.84 -29.81 18.54
CA ARG A 276 25.47 -30.37 19.76
C ARG A 276 26.00 -31.79 19.58
N ALA A 277 25.35 -32.60 18.74
CA ALA A 277 25.82 -33.94 18.45
C ALA A 277 27.11 -33.90 17.60
N GLN A 278 27.21 -32.94 16.68
CA GLN A 278 28.39 -32.71 15.87
C GLN A 278 29.57 -32.18 16.71
N GLU A 279 29.33 -31.20 17.59
CA GLU A 279 30.36 -30.69 18.52
C GLU A 279 30.91 -31.76 19.47
N LYS A 280 30.09 -32.75 19.84
CA LYS A 280 30.53 -33.89 20.67
C LYS A 280 31.26 -34.98 19.90
N ALA A 281 31.14 -34.97 18.57
CA ALA A 281 31.76 -35.94 17.67
C ALA A 281 33.08 -35.42 17.07
N SER A 282 33.33 -34.11 17.18
CA SER A 282 34.63 -33.46 16.91
C SER A 282 35.48 -33.44 18.18
#